data_AF-A0AAE4EPP9-F1
#
_entry.id   AF-A0AAE4EPP9-F1
#
_cell.length_a   1.000
_cell.length_b   1.000
_cell.length_c   1.000
_cell.angle_alpha   90.00
_cell.angle_beta   90.00
_cell.angle_gamma   90.00
#
_symmetry.space_group_name_H-M   'P 1'
#
loop_
_entity.id
_entity.type
_entity.pdbx_description
1 polymer ?
#
loop_
_entity_poly.entity_id
_entity_poly.type
_entity_poly.pdbx_seq_one_letter_code
_entity_poly.pdbx_strand_id
1 'polypeptide(L)'
;MRRSLGLLGAVSLLVLGCSGAASEPVQSVPPASSPAAASGKFKVETVTGGLEHGWDVGFLPDGGILVPQRPGKLALVRNGQAAEVRADLSDVMAKGEGGLLGMVVSPDFATSREFITCQDHQENGKAVDIRLVTWKLAADGASAAKVKDLLTGLPVNPSGRHSGCRPTFAPDGALLVGTGDTARASISQDRHSLGGKVLRLDAKTGEPLPDNPFITSSDPRERLIYTYGHRNVQGVAIRPGSGQVITAEHGPSFDDEVNLLKPGANYGWDPSKGGTESSYDESVPMTDLKRFPDAVSPLWTSGKTTEAISGDAFLTGAQWGTNDGALVVVALKGQKLLLYHLDPAGKVLDVTLPPEFDDTFGRLRAVRSGPDGALYVTTSDGTDDKLLKVTPA
;
A
#
# COMPACT_ATOMS: atom_id res chain seq x y z
N MET A 1 -83.74 48.16 -5.28
CA MET A 1 -83.98 48.16 -3.82
C MET A 1 -82.62 48.06 -3.12
N ARG A 2 -82.37 48.97 -2.14
CA ARG A 2 -81.29 49.01 -1.12
C ARG A 2 -79.84 49.09 -1.65
N ARG A 3 -79.19 50.27 -1.67
CA ARG A 3 -78.47 51.01 -0.58
C ARG A 3 -77.39 50.14 0.09
N SER A 4 -76.15 50.54 0.40
CA SER A 4 -75.33 51.76 0.28
C SER A 4 -73.98 51.46 0.96
N LEU A 5 -72.90 52.13 0.54
CA LEU A 5 -71.73 52.61 1.31
C LEU A 5 -70.77 51.62 2.04
N GLY A 6 -69.47 51.93 1.95
CA GLY A 6 -68.46 51.50 2.94
C GLY A 6 -67.01 51.56 2.47
N LEU A 7 -66.46 52.77 2.27
CA LEU A 7 -65.27 53.31 2.93
C LEU A 7 -63.90 52.65 2.59
N LEU A 8 -63.14 53.34 1.72
CA LEU A 8 -61.68 53.28 1.67
C LEU A 8 -61.10 53.95 2.93
N GLY A 9 -60.24 53.22 3.65
CA GLY A 9 -59.38 53.77 4.71
C GLY A 9 -57.92 53.75 4.24
N ALA A 10 -57.35 54.93 4.08
CA ALA A 10 -55.93 55.18 3.86
C ALA A 10 -55.17 55.23 5.20
N VAL A 11 -53.90 54.84 5.24
CA VAL A 11 -52.83 55.65 5.85
C VAL A 11 -51.52 55.36 5.11
N SER A 12 -50.90 56.47 4.70
CA SER A 12 -49.75 56.59 3.81
C SER A 12 -48.42 56.41 4.52
N LEU A 13 -47.47 55.90 3.75
CA LEU A 13 -46.03 55.87 4.02
C LEU A 13 -45.46 57.27 4.23
N LEU A 14 -44.57 57.40 5.22
CA LEU A 14 -43.68 58.55 5.38
C LEU A 14 -42.52 58.49 4.38
N VAL A 15 -42.30 59.62 3.73
CA VAL A 15 -41.21 59.95 2.82
C VAL A 15 -40.08 60.64 3.60
N LEU A 16 -38.83 60.26 3.31
CA LEU A 16 -37.59 61.05 3.35
C LEU A 16 -36.66 60.25 2.41
N GLY A 17 -36.25 60.68 1.21
CA GLY A 17 -35.80 62.00 0.77
C GLY A 17 -34.28 62.04 0.84
N CYS A 18 -33.58 61.81 -0.28
CA CYS A 18 -32.34 62.50 -0.71
C CYS A 18 -31.63 61.81 -1.88
N SER A 19 -31.61 62.53 -3.01
CA SER A 19 -30.48 62.84 -3.88
C SER A 19 -29.39 61.81 -4.18
N GLY A 20 -29.22 61.54 -5.48
CA GLY A 20 -28.16 60.71 -6.02
C GLY A 20 -26.75 61.24 -5.77
N ALA A 21 -25.84 60.30 -5.54
CA ALA A 21 -24.41 60.42 -5.74
C ALA A 21 -23.98 59.23 -6.61
N ALA A 22 -23.01 59.49 -7.49
CA ALA A 22 -22.57 58.61 -8.57
C ALA A 22 -22.22 57.18 -8.12
N SER A 23 -22.56 56.20 -8.96
CA SER A 23 -22.08 54.83 -8.86
C SER A 23 -20.56 54.79 -9.03
N GLU A 24 -19.83 54.58 -7.94
CA GLU A 24 -18.44 54.17 -8.01
C GLU A 24 -18.34 52.74 -8.56
N PRO A 25 -17.34 52.44 -9.41
CA PRO A 25 -17.12 51.07 -9.86
C PRO A 25 -16.72 50.22 -8.65
N VAL A 26 -17.50 49.17 -8.38
CA VAL A 26 -17.13 48.14 -7.42
C VAL A 26 -15.85 47.49 -7.93
N GLN A 27 -14.72 47.82 -7.31
CA GLN A 27 -13.48 47.09 -7.52
C GLN A 27 -13.71 45.65 -7.08
N SER A 28 -13.63 44.73 -8.03
CA SER A 28 -13.61 43.30 -7.74
C SER A 28 -12.38 43.00 -6.88
N VAL A 29 -12.59 42.77 -5.59
CA VAL A 29 -11.57 42.18 -4.72
C VAL A 29 -11.26 40.80 -5.31
N PRO A 30 -10.02 40.51 -5.74
CA PRO A 30 -9.67 39.17 -6.16
C PRO A 30 -9.94 38.22 -4.99
N PRO A 31 -10.44 36.99 -5.22
CA PRO A 31 -10.54 36.03 -4.14
C PRO A 31 -9.18 35.94 -3.47
N ALA A 32 -9.16 36.10 -2.14
CA ALA A 32 -7.96 35.87 -1.36
C ALA A 32 -7.44 34.49 -1.74
N SER A 33 -6.32 34.44 -2.45
CA SER A 33 -5.58 33.22 -2.66
C SER A 33 -5.27 32.70 -1.26
N SER A 34 -5.90 31.58 -0.87
CA SER A 34 -5.33 30.76 0.20
C SER A 34 -3.84 30.63 -0.11
N PRO A 35 -2.94 30.89 0.85
CA PRO A 35 -1.55 30.56 0.62
C PRO A 35 -1.53 29.09 0.21
N ALA A 36 -0.99 28.79 -0.97
CA ALA A 36 -0.55 27.45 -1.27
C ALA A 36 0.37 27.09 -0.09
N ALA A 37 -0.11 26.24 0.81
CA ALA A 37 0.72 25.73 1.88
C ALA A 37 1.92 25.10 1.16
N ALA A 38 3.10 25.67 1.36
CA ALA A 38 4.31 25.09 0.83
C ALA A 38 4.36 23.67 1.39
N SER A 39 4.10 22.67 0.54
CA SER A 39 4.37 21.27 0.85
C SER A 39 5.81 21.23 1.33
N GLY A 40 6.03 20.86 2.60
CA GLY A 40 7.35 20.87 3.19
C GLY A 40 8.34 20.12 2.29
N LYS A 41 9.47 20.75 1.99
CA LYS A 41 10.54 20.10 1.20
C LYS A 41 11.02 18.85 1.93
N PHE A 42 11.46 17.85 1.18
CA PHE A 42 12.05 16.64 1.75
C PHE A 42 13.58 16.69 1.64
N LYS A 43 14.26 16.30 2.71
CA LYS A 43 15.69 16.01 2.66
C LYS A 43 15.86 14.52 2.40
N VAL A 44 16.58 14.16 1.34
CA VAL A 44 16.84 12.77 0.96
C VAL A 44 18.33 12.46 1.10
N GLU A 45 18.66 11.43 1.87
CA GLU A 45 20.02 10.96 2.09
C GLU A 45 20.15 9.51 1.65
N THR A 46 21.24 9.17 0.96
CA THR A 46 21.56 7.76 0.71
C THR A 46 22.15 7.15 1.97
N VAL A 47 21.47 6.15 2.52
CA VAL A 47 21.97 5.35 3.66
C VAL A 47 23.02 4.38 3.18
N THR A 48 22.71 3.62 2.13
CA THR A 48 23.64 2.68 1.49
C THR A 48 23.26 2.46 0.03
N GLY A 49 24.21 1.99 -0.76
CA GLY A 49 24.03 1.50 -2.12
C GLY A 49 24.38 0.01 -2.22
N GLY A 50 24.67 -0.48 -3.42
CA GLY A 50 25.14 -1.85 -3.65
C GLY A 50 24.08 -2.94 -3.45
N LEU A 51 22.80 -2.58 -3.31
CA LEU A 51 21.71 -3.56 -3.27
C LEU A 51 21.38 -4.05 -4.69
N GLU A 52 20.78 -5.24 -4.77
CA GLU A 52 20.30 -5.84 -6.00
C GLU A 52 18.79 -6.10 -5.85
N HIS A 53 17.96 -5.15 -6.27
CA HIS A 53 16.50 -5.16 -6.06
C HIS A 53 16.11 -5.31 -4.58
N GLY A 54 16.53 -4.36 -3.73
CA GLY A 54 16.08 -4.30 -2.33
C GLY A 54 14.55 -4.20 -2.24
N TRP A 55 13.88 -5.27 -1.86
CA TRP A 55 12.44 -5.42 -2.06
C TRP A 55 11.59 -4.87 -0.91
N ASP A 56 12.13 -4.91 0.31
CA ASP A 56 11.50 -4.39 1.52
C ASP A 56 12.55 -3.95 2.55
N VAL A 57 12.10 -3.41 3.68
CA VAL A 57 12.94 -2.89 4.77
C VAL A 57 12.38 -3.36 6.11
N GLY A 58 13.23 -3.93 6.97
CA GLY A 58 12.90 -4.34 8.34
C GLY A 58 13.84 -3.71 9.36
N PHE A 59 13.32 -2.98 10.34
CA PHE A 59 14.13 -2.30 11.35
C PHE A 59 14.38 -3.19 12.57
N LEU A 60 15.64 -3.29 12.99
CA LEU A 60 16.04 -3.98 14.22
C LEU A 60 16.04 -3.00 15.41
N PRO A 61 15.80 -3.47 16.64
CA PRO A 61 15.82 -2.63 17.84
C PRO A 61 17.16 -1.93 18.11
N ASP A 62 18.27 -2.45 17.57
CA ASP A 62 19.61 -1.88 17.71
C ASP A 62 19.97 -0.89 16.58
N GLY A 63 19.01 -0.52 15.74
CA GLY A 63 19.18 0.42 14.62
C GLY A 63 19.69 -0.23 13.34
N GLY A 64 19.96 -1.54 13.33
CA GLY A 64 20.24 -2.28 12.09
C GLY A 64 19.01 -2.33 11.17
N ILE A 65 19.24 -2.42 9.86
CA ILE A 65 18.17 -2.51 8.87
C ILE A 65 18.37 -3.77 8.02
N LEU A 66 17.44 -4.72 8.09
CA LEU A 66 17.39 -5.87 7.20
C LEU A 66 16.75 -5.50 5.87
N VAL A 67 17.32 -5.99 4.78
CA VAL A 67 16.84 -5.74 3.41
C VAL A 67 16.85 -7.07 2.64
N PRO A 68 15.69 -7.70 2.38
CA PRO A 68 15.58 -8.79 1.42
C PRO A 68 15.81 -8.25 0.00
N GLN A 69 16.53 -9.01 -0.80
CA GLN A 69 16.86 -8.68 -2.18
C GLN A 69 16.27 -9.76 -3.09
N ARG A 70 15.50 -9.34 -4.09
CA ARG A 70 14.71 -10.23 -4.96
C ARG A 70 15.50 -11.46 -5.48
N PRO A 71 16.78 -11.36 -5.87
CA PRO A 71 17.57 -12.50 -6.35
C PRO A 71 17.85 -13.60 -5.33
N GLY A 72 17.34 -13.52 -4.09
CA GLY A 72 17.58 -14.52 -3.04
C GLY A 72 18.77 -14.18 -2.15
N LYS A 73 18.94 -12.90 -1.80
CA LYS A 73 19.98 -12.43 -0.87
C LYS A 73 19.35 -11.65 0.29
N LEU A 74 19.98 -11.69 1.46
CA LEU A 74 19.59 -10.89 2.61
C LEU A 74 20.75 -10.00 3.02
N ALA A 75 20.50 -8.70 3.18
CA ALA A 75 21.49 -7.75 3.68
C ALA A 75 21.09 -7.21 5.06
N LEU A 76 22.09 -6.94 5.89
CA LEU A 76 21.99 -6.16 7.12
C LEU A 76 22.79 -4.87 6.92
N VAL A 77 22.11 -3.74 6.96
CA VAL A 77 22.70 -2.41 6.85
C VAL A 77 22.98 -1.87 8.25
N ARG A 78 24.24 -1.48 8.49
CA ARG A 78 24.69 -0.82 9.72
C ARG A 78 25.71 0.25 9.37
N ASN A 79 25.62 1.42 10.01
CA ASN A 79 26.55 2.53 9.80
C ASN A 79 26.75 2.88 8.30
N GLY A 80 25.67 2.80 7.51
CA GLY A 80 25.67 3.05 6.07
C GLY A 80 26.28 1.95 5.19
N GLN A 81 26.66 0.80 5.76
CA GLN A 81 27.24 -0.32 5.03
C GLN A 81 26.28 -1.51 5.03
N ALA A 82 25.99 -2.03 3.84
CA ALA A 82 25.30 -3.31 3.67
C ALA A 82 26.29 -4.48 3.78
N ALA A 83 25.98 -5.45 4.64
CA ALA A 83 26.69 -6.73 4.73
C ALA A 83 25.72 -7.89 4.47
N GLU A 84 26.18 -8.94 3.80
CA GLU A 84 25.37 -10.13 3.56
C GLU A 84 25.09 -10.89 4.86
N VAL A 85 23.83 -11.26 5.07
CA VAL A 85 23.39 -12.18 6.11
C VAL A 85 23.30 -13.57 5.50
N ARG A 86 24.19 -14.48 5.91
CA ARG A 86 24.21 -15.85 5.37
C ARG A 86 22.97 -16.61 5.80
N ALA A 87 22.19 -17.07 4.83
CA ALA A 87 21.02 -17.92 5.03
C ALA A 87 20.93 -18.94 3.88
N ASP A 88 20.36 -20.11 4.14
CA ASP A 88 20.05 -21.06 3.07
C ASP A 88 18.80 -20.59 2.30
N LEU A 89 19.04 -19.83 1.24
CA LEU A 89 18.02 -19.29 0.33
C LEU A 89 18.05 -20.00 -1.03
N SER A 90 18.64 -21.20 -1.10
CA SER A 90 18.77 -21.98 -2.33
C SER A 90 17.42 -22.44 -2.91
N ASP A 91 16.39 -22.44 -2.06
CA ASP A 91 15.01 -22.78 -2.40
C ASP A 91 14.16 -21.56 -2.82
N VAL A 92 14.75 -20.35 -2.88
CA VAL A 92 14.07 -19.16 -3.41
C VAL A 92 14.03 -19.22 -4.95
N MET A 93 12.84 -19.02 -5.50
CA MET A 93 12.60 -18.95 -6.94
C MET A 93 12.69 -17.50 -7.43
N ALA A 94 13.90 -17.05 -7.79
CA ALA A 94 14.11 -15.72 -8.34
C ALA A 94 13.87 -15.69 -9.86
N LYS A 95 12.69 -15.25 -10.29
CA LYS A 95 12.33 -15.12 -11.70
C LYS A 95 11.24 -14.07 -11.90
N GLY A 96 11.34 -13.26 -12.94
CA GLY A 96 10.33 -12.25 -13.24
C GLY A 96 10.16 -11.27 -12.06
N GLU A 97 8.95 -11.22 -11.49
CA GLU A 97 8.64 -10.42 -10.30
C GLU A 97 8.91 -11.16 -8.99
N GLY A 98 9.02 -12.48 -9.03
CA GLY A 98 9.18 -13.38 -7.88
C GLY A 98 10.62 -13.51 -7.39
N GLY A 99 10.75 -13.94 -6.12
CA GLY A 99 12.03 -14.11 -5.44
C GLY A 99 11.91 -14.00 -3.92
N LEU A 100 12.92 -13.41 -3.27
CA LEU A 100 12.84 -13.02 -1.85
C LEU A 100 12.26 -11.62 -1.76
N LEU A 101 11.01 -11.51 -1.32
CA LEU A 101 10.19 -10.32 -1.48
C LEU A 101 9.97 -9.59 -0.15
N GLY A 102 8.74 -9.52 0.34
CA GLY A 102 8.39 -8.74 1.52
C GLY A 102 8.96 -9.31 2.81
N MET A 103 9.14 -8.45 3.81
CA MET A 103 9.51 -8.92 5.14
C MET A 103 8.87 -8.11 6.26
N VAL A 104 8.83 -8.72 7.44
CA VAL A 104 8.54 -8.05 8.70
C VAL A 104 9.49 -8.54 9.79
N VAL A 105 9.93 -7.64 10.66
CA VAL A 105 10.66 -7.98 11.90
C VAL A 105 9.64 -8.22 12.99
N SER A 106 9.75 -9.32 13.74
CA SER A 106 8.76 -9.64 14.78
C SER A 106 8.75 -8.58 15.88
N PRO A 107 7.59 -8.20 16.44
CA PRO A 107 7.54 -7.25 17.55
C PRO A 107 8.37 -7.68 18.78
N ASP A 108 8.53 -8.99 18.99
CA ASP A 108 9.33 -9.58 20.06
C ASP A 108 10.81 -9.80 19.68
N PHE A 109 11.32 -9.20 18.60
CA PHE A 109 12.67 -9.45 18.08
C PHE A 109 13.78 -9.30 19.13
N ALA A 110 13.62 -8.39 20.10
CA ALA A 110 14.59 -8.21 21.18
C ALA A 110 14.88 -9.51 21.96
N THR A 111 13.91 -10.43 22.02
CA THR A 111 14.04 -11.74 22.70
C THR A 111 14.06 -12.90 21.70
N SER A 112 13.18 -12.91 20.70
CA SER A 112 13.05 -14.02 19.73
C SER A 112 14.18 -14.01 18.70
N ARG A 113 14.62 -12.80 18.31
CA ARG A 113 15.42 -12.51 17.11
C ARG A 113 14.79 -13.02 15.82
N GLU A 114 13.47 -13.10 15.77
CA GLU A 114 12.74 -13.66 14.65
C GLU A 114 12.25 -12.60 13.66
N PHE A 115 12.35 -12.89 12.37
CA PHE A 115 11.73 -12.11 11.30
C PHE A 115 11.04 -13.06 10.32
N ILE A 116 10.11 -12.53 9.54
CA ILE A 116 9.34 -13.30 8.56
C ILE A 116 9.59 -12.73 7.18
N THR A 117 9.91 -13.59 6.21
CA THR A 117 9.96 -13.23 4.79
C THR A 117 8.77 -13.80 4.07
N CYS A 118 8.36 -13.16 2.98
CA CYS A 118 7.47 -13.70 1.98
C CYS A 118 8.29 -13.97 0.71
N GLN A 119 8.24 -15.19 0.19
CA GLN A 119 9.11 -15.61 -0.91
C GLN A 119 8.46 -16.62 -1.85
N ASP A 120 8.78 -16.53 -3.13
CA ASP A 120 8.52 -17.57 -4.10
C ASP A 120 9.46 -18.75 -3.85
N HIS A 121 8.93 -19.96 -3.78
CA HIS A 121 9.67 -21.17 -3.44
C HIS A 121 9.76 -22.13 -4.63
N GLN A 122 10.90 -22.81 -4.72
CA GLN A 122 11.15 -23.86 -5.68
C GLN A 122 11.65 -25.16 -5.04
N GLU A 123 11.36 -26.26 -5.72
CA GLU A 123 12.00 -27.55 -5.49
C GLU A 123 12.62 -28.01 -6.80
N ASN A 124 13.93 -28.28 -6.80
CA ASN A 124 14.67 -28.77 -7.96
C ASN A 124 14.47 -27.92 -9.23
N GLY A 125 14.48 -26.58 -9.08
CA GLY A 125 14.30 -25.64 -10.18
C GLY A 125 12.86 -25.43 -10.64
N LYS A 126 11.87 -26.04 -9.98
CA LYS A 126 10.45 -25.90 -10.31
C LYS A 126 9.74 -25.09 -9.24
N ALA A 127 9.02 -24.04 -9.65
CA ALA A 127 8.17 -23.26 -8.75
C ALA A 127 7.08 -24.15 -8.12
N VAL A 128 6.92 -24.07 -6.81
CA VAL A 128 5.96 -24.88 -6.03
C VAL A 128 4.82 -24.01 -5.52
N ASP A 129 5.16 -22.98 -4.74
CA ASP A 129 4.22 -22.03 -4.16
C ASP A 129 4.95 -20.71 -3.80
N ILE A 130 4.18 -19.75 -3.30
CA ILE A 130 4.69 -18.64 -2.51
C ILE A 130 4.44 -19.00 -1.04
N ARG A 131 5.34 -18.59 -0.15
CA ARG A 131 5.23 -18.90 1.28
C ARG A 131 5.80 -17.82 2.18
N LEU A 132 5.30 -17.80 3.41
CA LEU A 132 5.89 -17.06 4.52
C LEU A 132 6.87 -17.97 5.26
N VAL A 133 8.07 -17.47 5.55
CA VAL A 133 9.12 -18.23 6.23
C VAL A 133 9.59 -17.45 7.45
N THR A 134 9.58 -18.09 8.62
CA THR A 134 10.15 -17.52 9.84
C THR A 134 11.63 -17.85 9.91
N TRP A 135 12.44 -16.84 10.20
CA TRP A 135 13.89 -16.91 10.34
C TRP A 135 14.30 -16.41 11.70
N LYS A 136 15.44 -16.90 12.20
CA LYS A 136 16.09 -16.39 13.40
C LYS A 136 17.45 -15.81 13.05
N LEU A 137 17.65 -14.52 13.33
CA LEU A 137 18.92 -13.84 13.10
C LEU A 137 19.92 -14.19 14.22
N ALA A 138 21.14 -14.57 13.85
CA ALA A 138 22.24 -14.77 14.78
C ALA A 138 22.52 -13.49 15.59
N ALA A 139 23.10 -13.65 16.78
CA ALA A 139 23.34 -12.54 17.70
C ALA A 139 24.27 -11.46 17.11
N ASP A 140 25.26 -11.88 16.31
CA ASP A 140 26.19 -11.01 15.59
C ASP A 140 25.61 -10.41 14.30
N GLY A 141 24.44 -10.88 13.86
CA GLY A 141 23.78 -10.47 12.62
C GLY A 141 24.40 -11.04 11.34
N ALA A 142 25.38 -11.96 11.43
CA ALA A 142 26.12 -12.45 10.27
C ALA A 142 25.42 -13.61 9.53
N SER A 143 24.44 -14.26 10.16
CA SER A 143 23.67 -15.35 9.57
C SER A 143 22.23 -15.39 10.08
N ALA A 144 21.36 -16.07 9.34
CA ALA A 144 20.00 -16.38 9.76
C ALA A 144 19.69 -17.86 9.50
N ALA A 145 18.99 -18.49 10.43
CA ALA A 145 18.54 -19.87 10.33
C ALA A 145 17.03 -19.93 10.11
N LYS A 146 16.57 -20.79 9.19
CA LYS A 146 15.15 -21.07 9.00
C LYS A 146 14.59 -21.72 10.27
N VAL A 147 13.51 -21.14 10.79
CA VAL A 147 12.77 -21.68 11.95
C VAL A 147 11.64 -22.57 11.47
N LYS A 148 10.83 -22.09 10.52
CA LYS A 148 9.73 -22.83 9.91
C LYS A 148 9.17 -22.15 8.67
N ASP A 149 8.44 -22.91 7.86
CA ASP A 149 7.47 -22.36 6.93
C ASP A 149 6.20 -21.99 7.72
N LEU A 150 5.90 -20.68 7.79
CA LEU A 150 4.78 -20.14 8.58
C LEU A 150 3.44 -20.34 7.87
N LEU A 151 3.40 -20.09 6.56
CA LEU A 151 2.22 -20.28 5.73
C LEU A 151 2.68 -20.68 4.33
N THR A 152 2.18 -21.80 3.81
CA THR A 152 2.50 -22.34 2.49
C THR A 152 1.27 -22.41 1.61
N GLY A 153 1.45 -22.80 0.34
CA GLY A 153 0.36 -23.02 -0.59
C GLY A 153 -0.27 -21.75 -1.13
N LEU A 154 0.39 -20.59 -1.00
CA LEU A 154 -0.02 -19.44 -1.80
C LEU A 154 0.29 -19.77 -3.26
N PRO A 155 -0.65 -19.53 -4.19
CA PRO A 155 -0.44 -19.82 -5.60
C PRO A 155 0.85 -19.17 -6.11
N VAL A 156 1.59 -19.86 -6.98
CA VAL A 156 2.74 -19.30 -7.72
C VAL A 156 2.55 -19.40 -9.23
N ASN A 157 3.07 -18.44 -9.98
CA ASN A 157 3.20 -18.53 -11.43
C ASN A 157 4.65 -18.95 -11.80
N PRO A 158 4.88 -19.96 -12.65
CA PRO A 158 6.24 -20.35 -13.06
C PRO A 158 7.05 -19.28 -13.82
N SER A 159 6.41 -18.20 -14.29
CA SER A 159 7.09 -17.01 -14.82
C SER A 159 7.50 -16.01 -13.72
N GLY A 160 7.02 -16.20 -12.49
CA GLY A 160 7.17 -15.29 -11.36
C GLY A 160 6.30 -14.03 -11.46
N ARG A 161 5.23 -14.05 -12.26
CA ARG A 161 4.32 -12.92 -12.44
C ARG A 161 3.26 -12.87 -11.33
N HIS A 162 3.01 -11.68 -10.79
CA HIS A 162 2.00 -11.36 -9.77
C HIS A 162 2.14 -12.16 -8.48
N SER A 163 3.33 -12.12 -7.87
CA SER A 163 3.56 -12.73 -6.56
C SER A 163 2.89 -11.95 -5.41
N GLY A 164 2.69 -10.63 -5.57
CA GLY A 164 2.31 -9.74 -4.48
C GLY A 164 3.38 -9.78 -3.38
N CYS A 165 3.06 -10.47 -2.28
CA CYS A 165 3.99 -10.88 -1.22
C CYS A 165 4.40 -9.75 -0.27
N ARG A 166 3.41 -8.98 0.20
CA ARG A 166 3.60 -7.83 1.11
C ARG A 166 3.06 -8.13 2.51
N PRO A 167 3.88 -8.63 3.46
CA PRO A 167 3.50 -8.77 4.86
C PRO A 167 3.60 -7.42 5.60
N THR A 168 2.72 -7.17 6.56
CA THR A 168 2.74 -5.99 7.44
C THR A 168 2.05 -6.31 8.77
N PHE A 169 2.67 -5.91 9.88
CA PHE A 169 2.08 -6.07 11.21
C PHE A 169 1.06 -4.97 11.49
N ALA A 170 -0.10 -5.37 11.96
CA ALA A 170 -1.08 -4.51 12.59
C ALA A 170 -0.74 -4.22 14.06
N PRO A 171 -1.24 -3.10 14.62
CA PRO A 171 -1.00 -2.76 16.03
C PRO A 171 -1.48 -3.81 17.03
N ASP A 172 -2.48 -4.62 16.66
CA ASP A 172 -3.01 -5.73 17.46
C ASP A 172 -2.14 -7.01 17.37
N GLY A 173 -1.05 -6.99 16.60
CA GLY A 173 -0.17 -8.13 16.36
C GLY A 173 -0.60 -9.01 15.19
N ALA A 174 -1.72 -8.72 14.52
CA ALA A 174 -2.12 -9.45 13.32
C ALA A 174 -1.10 -9.25 12.19
N LEU A 175 -0.81 -10.32 11.44
CA LEU A 175 -0.05 -10.23 10.22
C LEU A 175 -0.99 -10.14 9.03
N LEU A 176 -0.98 -9.00 8.34
CA LEU A 176 -1.66 -8.81 7.07
C LEU A 176 -0.71 -9.14 5.92
N VAL A 177 -1.18 -9.84 4.90
CA VAL A 177 -0.36 -10.23 3.74
C VAL A 177 -1.10 -9.98 2.43
N GLY A 178 -0.64 -9.00 1.66
CA GLY A 178 -1.11 -8.77 0.30
C GLY A 178 -0.54 -9.81 -0.66
N THR A 179 -1.39 -10.47 -1.44
CA THR A 179 -1.02 -11.52 -2.40
C THR A 179 -1.45 -11.14 -3.81
N GLY A 180 -0.74 -11.66 -4.81
CA GLY A 180 -1.15 -11.53 -6.21
C GLY A 180 -1.94 -12.73 -6.71
N ASP A 181 -2.64 -12.54 -7.82
CA ASP A 181 -3.48 -13.56 -8.46
C ASP A 181 -2.69 -14.50 -9.37
N THR A 182 -1.37 -14.32 -9.44
CA THR A 182 -0.45 -15.13 -10.25
C THR A 182 -0.75 -15.14 -11.74
N ALA A 183 -1.42 -14.12 -12.27
CA ALA A 183 -1.86 -14.04 -13.65
C ALA A 183 -2.66 -15.28 -14.09
N ARG A 184 -3.51 -15.80 -13.20
CA ARG A 184 -4.41 -16.94 -13.46
C ARG A 184 -5.86 -16.51 -13.26
N ALA A 185 -6.66 -16.76 -14.30
CA ALA A 185 -8.01 -16.20 -14.42
C ALA A 185 -8.92 -16.51 -13.21
N SER A 186 -8.81 -17.72 -12.68
CA SER A 186 -9.69 -18.25 -11.64
C SER A 186 -9.33 -17.85 -10.20
N ILE A 187 -8.21 -17.17 -9.96
CA ILE A 187 -7.64 -17.08 -8.61
C ILE A 187 -8.28 -15.98 -7.76
N SER A 188 -8.51 -14.80 -8.32
CA SER A 188 -8.82 -13.59 -7.56
C SER A 188 -10.16 -13.68 -6.83
N GLN A 189 -11.18 -14.22 -7.50
CA GLN A 189 -12.53 -14.43 -6.97
C GLN A 189 -12.69 -15.76 -6.20
N ASP A 190 -11.83 -16.75 -6.42
CA ASP A 190 -11.88 -18.02 -5.71
C ASP A 190 -11.39 -17.86 -4.26
N ARG A 191 -12.31 -18.07 -3.30
CA ARG A 191 -12.01 -17.98 -1.86
C ARG A 191 -11.42 -19.27 -1.27
N HIS A 192 -11.34 -20.34 -2.07
CA HIS A 192 -10.55 -21.53 -1.74
C HIS A 192 -9.06 -21.36 -2.10
N SER A 193 -8.70 -20.25 -2.75
CA SER A 193 -7.33 -19.86 -3.08
C SER A 193 -6.82 -18.74 -2.17
N LEU A 194 -5.51 -18.73 -1.92
CA LEU A 194 -4.84 -17.67 -1.16
C LEU A 194 -4.28 -16.52 -2.05
N GLY A 195 -4.44 -16.61 -3.38
CA GLY A 195 -3.98 -15.59 -4.33
C GLY A 195 -5.02 -14.53 -4.63
N GLY A 196 -4.58 -13.31 -4.93
CA GLY A 196 -5.47 -12.17 -5.19
C GLY A 196 -6.29 -11.78 -3.95
N LYS A 197 -5.65 -11.80 -2.78
CA LYS A 197 -6.23 -11.57 -1.46
C LYS A 197 -5.41 -10.56 -0.66
N VAL A 198 -6.01 -10.04 0.40
CA VAL A 198 -5.25 -9.71 1.61
C VAL A 198 -5.61 -10.75 2.65
N LEU A 199 -4.61 -11.43 3.20
CA LEU A 199 -4.76 -12.44 4.25
C LEU A 199 -4.55 -11.79 5.62
N ARG A 200 -5.17 -12.32 6.67
CA ARG A 200 -4.96 -11.92 8.07
C ARG A 200 -4.77 -13.16 8.94
N LEU A 201 -3.62 -13.27 9.59
CA LEU A 201 -3.22 -14.45 10.36
C LEU A 201 -2.38 -14.08 11.59
N ASP A 202 -2.28 -15.03 12.51
CA ASP A 202 -1.34 -14.96 13.63
C ASP A 202 0.09 -15.27 13.14
N ALA A 203 1.02 -14.35 13.41
CA ALA A 203 2.39 -14.44 12.91
C ALA A 203 3.22 -15.57 13.57
N LYS A 204 2.76 -16.11 14.71
CA LYS A 204 3.46 -17.18 15.42
C LYS A 204 2.92 -18.55 15.07
N THR A 205 1.70 -18.70 14.58
CA THR A 205 1.08 -20.00 14.31
C THR A 205 0.79 -20.22 12.83
N GLY A 206 0.53 -19.15 12.07
CA GLY A 206 0.04 -19.26 10.69
C GLY A 206 -1.48 -19.37 10.60
N GLU A 207 -2.17 -19.45 11.74
CA GLU A 207 -3.62 -19.67 11.83
C GLU A 207 -4.42 -18.38 11.59
N PRO A 208 -5.66 -18.49 11.09
CA PRO A 208 -6.54 -17.34 10.97
C PRO A 208 -6.89 -16.74 12.33
N LEU A 209 -7.08 -15.43 12.38
CA LEU A 209 -7.55 -14.76 13.59
C LEU A 209 -9.06 -15.00 13.80
N PRO A 210 -9.52 -15.09 15.07
CA PRO A 210 -10.87 -15.54 15.41
C PRO A 210 -11.99 -14.61 14.94
N ASP A 211 -11.68 -13.35 14.67
CA ASP A 211 -12.57 -12.31 14.16
C ASP A 211 -12.44 -12.10 12.64
N ASN A 212 -11.74 -13.00 11.92
CA ASN A 212 -11.67 -12.92 10.47
C ASN A 212 -13.07 -13.07 9.82
N PRO A 213 -13.32 -12.40 8.68
CA PRO A 213 -14.65 -12.33 8.05
C PRO A 213 -15.27 -13.68 7.70
N PHE A 214 -14.43 -14.67 7.37
CA PHE A 214 -14.86 -16.00 6.93
C PHE A 214 -14.44 -17.11 7.89
N ILE A 215 -14.24 -16.77 9.17
CA ILE A 215 -13.71 -17.71 10.17
C ILE A 215 -14.53 -18.99 10.33
N THR A 216 -15.83 -18.95 10.02
CA THR A 216 -16.74 -20.10 10.10
C THR A 216 -16.72 -21.01 8.87
N SER A 217 -15.91 -20.70 7.85
CA SER A 217 -15.82 -21.53 6.64
C SER A 217 -15.33 -22.95 6.95
N SER A 218 -15.80 -23.95 6.20
CA SER A 218 -15.24 -25.29 6.27
C SER A 218 -13.86 -25.38 5.62
N ASP A 219 -13.50 -24.48 4.71
CA ASP A 219 -12.17 -24.41 4.10
C ASP A 219 -11.20 -23.59 4.98
N PRO A 220 -10.08 -24.17 5.46
CA PRO A 220 -9.11 -23.43 6.26
C PRO A 220 -8.47 -22.24 5.52
N ARG A 221 -8.33 -22.28 4.19
CA ARG A 221 -7.76 -21.16 3.40
C ARG A 221 -8.67 -19.95 3.40
N GLU A 222 -9.97 -20.19 3.26
CA GLU A 222 -10.97 -19.11 3.23
C GLU A 222 -10.98 -18.34 4.57
N ARG A 223 -10.75 -19.04 5.69
CA ARG A 223 -10.68 -18.42 7.03
C ARG A 223 -9.53 -17.42 7.17
N LEU A 224 -8.47 -17.53 6.37
CA LEU A 224 -7.34 -16.59 6.36
C LEU A 224 -7.66 -15.29 5.61
N ILE A 225 -8.72 -15.25 4.80
CA ILE A 225 -9.00 -14.12 3.92
C ILE A 225 -9.56 -12.94 4.73
N TYR A 226 -8.90 -11.80 4.62
CA TYR A 226 -9.42 -10.50 5.07
C TYR A 226 -10.20 -9.82 3.94
N THR A 227 -9.66 -9.78 2.73
CA THR A 227 -10.32 -9.26 1.52
C THR A 227 -9.94 -10.07 0.28
N TYR A 228 -10.76 -10.00 -0.77
CA TYR A 228 -10.55 -10.77 -2.01
C TYR A 228 -10.91 -9.99 -3.27
N GLY A 229 -10.61 -10.55 -4.44
CA GLY A 229 -10.84 -9.87 -5.72
C GLY A 229 -9.77 -8.85 -6.05
N HIS A 230 -8.52 -9.13 -5.66
CA HIS A 230 -7.33 -8.35 -5.99
C HIS A 230 -6.56 -9.00 -7.16
N ARG A 231 -5.85 -8.18 -7.94
CA ARG A 231 -4.91 -8.53 -8.99
C ARG A 231 -3.49 -8.77 -8.48
N ASN A 232 -2.81 -7.73 -7.99
CA ASN A 232 -1.40 -7.83 -7.58
C ASN A 232 -1.05 -6.78 -6.52
N VAL A 233 -1.35 -7.10 -5.25
CA VAL A 233 -1.14 -6.21 -4.11
C VAL A 233 0.35 -6.05 -3.82
N GLN A 234 0.88 -4.84 -4.00
CA GLN A 234 2.30 -4.52 -3.83
C GLN A 234 2.58 -3.73 -2.54
N GLY A 235 1.58 -3.03 -2.02
CA GLY A 235 1.61 -2.26 -0.77
C GLY A 235 0.51 -2.71 0.18
N VAL A 236 0.81 -2.67 1.48
CA VAL A 236 -0.13 -2.84 2.59
C VAL A 236 0.35 -1.92 3.70
N ALA A 237 -0.39 -0.86 3.99
CA ALA A 237 -0.11 0.10 5.05
C ALA A 237 -1.29 0.19 6.02
N ILE A 238 -0.99 0.44 7.30
CA ILE A 238 -2.00 0.55 8.35
C ILE A 238 -1.92 1.96 8.93
N ARG A 239 -3.03 2.69 8.87
CA ARG A 239 -3.11 4.05 9.35
C ARG A 239 -3.00 4.07 10.88
N PRO A 240 -1.97 4.74 11.44
CA PRO A 240 -1.84 4.84 12.88
C PRO A 240 -3.08 5.46 13.54
N GLY A 241 -3.43 4.99 14.74
CA GLY A 241 -4.56 5.47 15.54
C GLY A 241 -5.94 4.96 15.09
N SER A 242 -6.21 4.84 13.79
CA SER A 242 -7.50 4.37 13.28
C SER A 242 -7.53 2.89 12.91
N GLY A 243 -6.38 2.30 12.58
CA GLY A 243 -6.29 0.91 12.11
C GLY A 243 -6.83 0.69 10.70
N GLN A 244 -7.13 1.75 9.94
CA GLN A 244 -7.54 1.63 8.54
C GLN A 244 -6.42 0.97 7.73
N VAL A 245 -6.73 -0.11 7.02
CA VAL A 245 -5.78 -0.81 6.15
C VAL A 245 -5.93 -0.27 4.74
N ILE A 246 -4.83 0.16 4.13
CA ILE A 246 -4.77 0.63 2.75
C ILE A 246 -3.83 -0.27 1.96
N THR A 247 -4.14 -0.52 0.69
CA THR A 247 -3.23 -1.18 -0.24
C THR A 247 -2.92 -0.31 -1.44
N ALA A 248 -1.74 -0.55 -2.02
CA ALA A 248 -1.35 -0.09 -3.34
C ALA A 248 -1.22 -1.31 -4.27
N GLU A 249 -1.89 -1.24 -5.42
CA GLU A 249 -2.13 -2.40 -6.26
C GLU A 249 -1.93 -2.11 -7.75
N HIS A 250 -1.24 -3.02 -8.44
CA HIS A 250 -1.02 -2.89 -9.88
C HIS A 250 -2.27 -3.26 -10.69
N GLY A 251 -2.70 -2.33 -11.53
CA GLY A 251 -3.66 -2.57 -12.60
C GLY A 251 -3.04 -3.30 -13.80
N PRO A 252 -3.85 -3.64 -14.82
CA PRO A 252 -3.36 -4.15 -16.11
C PRO A 252 -2.58 -3.06 -16.88
N SER A 253 -3.04 -2.62 -18.04
CA SER A 253 -2.43 -1.50 -18.78
C SER A 253 -2.93 -0.13 -18.31
N PHE A 254 -3.89 -0.12 -17.39
CA PHE A 254 -4.61 1.02 -16.83
C PHE A 254 -4.96 0.73 -15.36
N ASP A 255 -5.50 1.72 -14.65
CA ASP A 255 -6.05 1.63 -13.30
C ASP A 255 -5.17 0.92 -12.26
N ASP A 256 -3.99 1.43 -11.97
CA ASP A 256 -3.41 1.12 -10.65
C ASP A 256 -4.30 1.71 -9.56
N GLU A 257 -4.53 0.97 -8.48
CA GLU A 257 -5.52 1.35 -7.46
C GLU A 257 -4.89 1.50 -6.06
N VAL A 258 -5.31 2.54 -5.35
CA VAL A 258 -5.15 2.64 -3.89
C VAL A 258 -6.49 2.33 -3.25
N ASN A 259 -6.53 1.33 -2.37
CA ASN A 259 -7.76 0.75 -1.86
C ASN A 259 -7.85 0.86 -0.33
N LEU A 260 -8.98 1.36 0.21
CA LEU A 260 -9.28 1.29 1.63
C LEU A 260 -9.97 -0.04 1.94
N LEU A 261 -9.32 -0.90 2.70
CA LEU A 261 -9.84 -2.22 2.94
C LEU A 261 -11.01 -2.26 3.92
N LYS A 262 -12.01 -3.05 3.56
CA LYS A 262 -13.16 -3.42 4.40
C LYS A 262 -13.16 -4.94 4.60
N PRO A 263 -13.17 -5.44 5.85
CA PRO A 263 -13.18 -6.87 6.12
C PRO A 263 -14.30 -7.59 5.36
N GLY A 264 -13.95 -8.67 4.67
CA GLY A 264 -14.87 -9.55 3.92
C GLY A 264 -15.27 -9.03 2.54
N ALA A 265 -14.82 -7.83 2.15
CA ALA A 265 -15.26 -7.21 0.91
C ALA A 265 -14.50 -7.71 -0.32
N ASN A 266 -15.16 -7.58 -1.47
CA ASN A 266 -14.64 -7.86 -2.80
C ASN A 266 -14.11 -6.57 -3.45
N TYR A 267 -12.97 -6.62 -4.12
CA TYR A 267 -12.37 -5.50 -4.87
C TYR A 267 -12.59 -5.61 -6.39
N GLY A 268 -13.28 -6.67 -6.83
CA GLY A 268 -13.93 -6.70 -8.13
C GLY A 268 -13.07 -7.19 -9.29
N TRP A 269 -11.78 -7.45 -9.10
CA TRP A 269 -10.92 -8.00 -10.15
C TRP A 269 -11.34 -9.42 -10.50
N ASP A 270 -11.73 -9.64 -11.76
CA ASP A 270 -12.20 -10.94 -12.28
C ASP A 270 -11.80 -11.15 -13.75
N PRO A 271 -10.56 -11.58 -13.99
CA PRO A 271 -10.04 -11.88 -15.33
C PRO A 271 -10.72 -13.10 -15.99
N SER A 272 -11.49 -13.90 -15.24
CA SER A 272 -12.27 -15.02 -15.78
C SER A 272 -13.65 -14.63 -16.32
N LYS A 273 -14.08 -13.38 -16.10
CA LYS A 273 -15.42 -12.90 -16.41
C LYS A 273 -16.56 -13.75 -15.82
N GLY A 274 -16.41 -14.22 -14.60
CA GLY A 274 -17.36 -15.14 -13.95
C GLY A 274 -17.20 -16.58 -14.43
N GLY A 275 -15.98 -16.98 -14.81
CA GLY A 275 -15.64 -18.32 -15.28
C GLY A 275 -15.94 -18.59 -16.75
N THR A 276 -16.35 -17.59 -17.54
CA THR A 276 -16.60 -17.76 -18.98
C THR A 276 -15.32 -17.72 -19.82
N GLU A 277 -14.25 -17.12 -19.29
CA GLU A 277 -12.93 -17.04 -19.90
C GLU A 277 -11.97 -17.96 -19.14
N SER A 278 -11.25 -18.82 -19.88
CA SER A 278 -10.17 -19.65 -19.32
C SER A 278 -8.81 -18.95 -19.40
N SER A 279 -8.67 -17.97 -20.29
CA SER A 279 -7.48 -17.12 -20.40
C SER A 279 -7.53 -15.98 -19.39
N TYR A 280 -6.36 -15.45 -19.05
CA TYR A 280 -6.24 -14.30 -18.15
C TYR A 280 -6.55 -13.01 -18.92
N ASP A 281 -7.81 -12.56 -18.88
CA ASP A 281 -8.25 -11.36 -19.61
C ASP A 281 -7.87 -10.08 -18.86
N GLU A 282 -6.89 -9.34 -19.39
CA GLU A 282 -6.43 -8.06 -18.83
C GLU A 282 -7.23 -6.84 -19.29
N SER A 283 -8.26 -7.03 -20.12
CA SER A 283 -9.13 -5.93 -20.58
C SER A 283 -10.27 -5.61 -19.62
N VAL A 284 -10.50 -6.45 -18.59
CA VAL A 284 -11.51 -6.22 -17.57
C VAL A 284 -11.11 -5.04 -16.66
N PRO A 285 -12.08 -4.28 -16.10
CA PRO A 285 -11.75 -3.23 -15.13
C PRO A 285 -11.14 -3.82 -13.85
N MET A 286 -10.29 -3.06 -13.16
CA MET A 286 -9.76 -3.44 -11.86
C MET A 286 -10.87 -3.66 -10.83
N THR A 287 -11.78 -2.69 -10.73
CA THR A 287 -13.03 -2.82 -9.96
C THR A 287 -14.24 -2.95 -10.90
N ASP A 288 -14.73 -4.17 -11.15
CA ASP A 288 -15.93 -4.41 -11.98
C ASP A 288 -17.24 -4.21 -11.20
N LEU A 289 -17.66 -2.96 -11.00
CA LEU A 289 -18.93 -2.64 -10.33
C LEU A 289 -20.18 -3.08 -11.11
N LYS A 290 -20.05 -3.42 -12.40
CA LYS A 290 -21.17 -3.95 -13.18
C LYS A 290 -21.43 -5.42 -12.84
N ARG A 291 -20.36 -6.21 -12.69
CA ARG A 291 -20.46 -7.61 -12.26
C ARG A 291 -20.65 -7.74 -10.76
N PHE A 292 -19.97 -6.91 -9.97
CA PHE A 292 -20.01 -6.92 -8.51
C PHE A 292 -20.48 -5.56 -7.99
N PRO A 293 -21.81 -5.31 -7.93
CA PRO A 293 -22.34 -4.03 -7.45
C PRO A 293 -21.90 -3.64 -6.03
N ASP A 294 -21.59 -4.64 -5.19
CA ASP A 294 -21.14 -4.45 -3.82
C ASP A 294 -19.61 -4.42 -3.68
N ALA A 295 -18.85 -4.49 -4.79
CA ALA A 295 -17.40 -4.35 -4.73
C ALA A 295 -17.00 -2.93 -4.27
N VAL A 296 -15.87 -2.85 -3.58
CA VAL A 296 -15.38 -1.61 -3.00
C VAL A 296 -14.67 -0.81 -4.09
N SER A 297 -15.15 0.41 -4.37
CA SER A 297 -14.45 1.33 -5.26
C SER A 297 -13.12 1.80 -4.66
N PRO A 298 -12.09 2.01 -5.50
CA PRO A 298 -10.80 2.47 -5.01
C PRO A 298 -10.88 3.91 -4.50
N LEU A 299 -9.98 4.24 -3.55
CA LEU A 299 -9.79 5.61 -3.10
C LEU A 299 -9.20 6.50 -4.20
N TRP A 300 -8.38 5.89 -5.06
CA TRP A 300 -7.71 6.55 -6.17
C TRP A 300 -7.38 5.53 -7.26
N THR A 301 -7.40 6.00 -8.51
CA THR A 301 -6.93 5.24 -9.68
C THR A 301 -5.96 6.09 -10.50
N SER A 302 -4.93 5.47 -11.10
CA SER A 302 -4.07 6.10 -12.11
C SER A 302 -4.77 6.35 -13.45
N GLY A 303 -5.94 5.75 -13.68
CA GLY A 303 -6.77 5.95 -14.86
C GLY A 303 -6.18 5.29 -16.11
N LYS A 304 -6.04 6.05 -17.21
CA LYS A 304 -5.74 5.49 -18.54
C LYS A 304 -4.37 4.81 -18.67
N THR A 305 -3.47 5.01 -17.72
CA THR A 305 -2.11 4.48 -17.75
C THR A 305 -1.67 4.07 -16.35
N THR A 306 -0.82 3.05 -16.25
CA THR A 306 -0.21 2.66 -14.97
C THR A 306 1.04 3.47 -14.62
N GLU A 307 1.24 3.67 -13.33
CA GLU A 307 2.46 4.15 -12.65
C GLU A 307 3.26 2.98 -12.05
N ALA A 308 2.67 1.79 -11.97
CA ALA A 308 3.17 0.61 -11.26
C ALA A 308 3.50 0.96 -9.79
N ILE A 309 2.47 1.38 -9.06
CA ILE A 309 2.55 1.71 -7.62
C ILE A 309 2.93 0.49 -6.78
N SER A 310 3.80 0.68 -5.81
CA SER A 310 4.44 -0.42 -5.09
C SER A 310 4.32 -0.24 -3.57
N GLY A 311 5.43 -0.05 -2.85
CA GLY A 311 5.38 0.13 -1.41
C GLY A 311 4.52 1.33 -0.99
N ASP A 312 3.94 1.22 0.19
CA ASP A 312 3.17 2.27 0.86
C ASP A 312 3.49 2.35 2.37
N ALA A 313 3.37 3.55 2.92
CA ALA A 313 3.57 3.82 4.36
C ALA A 313 2.93 5.15 4.77
N PHE A 314 2.55 5.29 6.04
CA PHE A 314 2.07 6.57 6.57
C PHE A 314 3.20 7.39 7.17
N LEU A 315 3.26 8.68 6.83
CA LEU A 315 4.06 9.65 7.58
C LEU A 315 3.45 9.82 8.97
N THR A 316 4.30 9.75 9.99
CA THR A 316 3.85 9.82 11.39
C THR A 316 4.77 10.71 12.19
N GLY A 317 4.17 11.68 12.87
CA GLY A 317 4.82 12.56 13.83
C GLY A 317 4.85 14.01 13.36
N ALA A 318 4.79 14.91 14.33
CA ALA A 318 4.69 16.36 14.11
C ALA A 318 5.83 16.95 13.28
N GLN A 319 6.97 16.28 13.16
CA GLN A 319 8.06 16.69 12.30
C GLN A 319 7.64 16.82 10.83
N TRP A 320 6.63 16.05 10.39
CA TRP A 320 6.11 16.08 9.02
C TRP A 320 5.17 17.25 8.75
N GLY A 321 4.85 18.08 9.75
CA GLY A 321 4.05 19.29 9.59
C GLY A 321 2.67 18.99 8.98
N THR A 322 2.34 19.67 7.87
CA THR A 322 1.07 19.44 7.16
C THR A 322 0.94 18.06 6.54
N ASN A 323 2.05 17.34 6.39
CA ASN A 323 2.08 16.00 5.81
C ASN A 323 1.97 14.89 6.89
N ASP A 324 1.85 15.24 8.18
CA ASP A 324 1.64 14.24 9.24
C ASP A 324 0.32 13.49 9.00
N GLY A 325 0.37 12.16 8.99
CA GLY A 325 -0.76 11.28 8.68
C GLY A 325 -1.06 11.10 7.18
N ALA A 326 -0.27 11.69 6.28
CA ALA A 326 -0.39 11.45 4.85
C ALA A 326 0.13 10.04 4.48
N LEU A 327 -0.51 9.41 3.50
CA LEU A 327 -0.07 8.14 2.93
C LEU A 327 0.94 8.41 1.82
N VAL A 328 2.10 7.78 1.91
CA VAL A 328 3.10 7.73 0.85
C VAL A 328 2.90 6.46 0.05
N VAL A 329 2.91 6.57 -1.27
CA VAL A 329 2.98 5.44 -2.20
C VAL A 329 4.11 5.70 -3.20
N VAL A 330 4.98 4.71 -3.41
CA VAL A 330 6.11 4.85 -4.36
C VAL A 330 5.85 4.05 -5.63
N ALA A 331 6.34 4.53 -6.77
CA ALA A 331 6.04 3.99 -8.09
C ALA A 331 7.28 3.48 -8.81
N LEU A 332 7.14 2.30 -9.42
CA LEU A 332 8.19 1.65 -10.20
C LEU A 332 8.28 2.25 -11.60
N LYS A 333 7.20 2.22 -12.38
CA LYS A 333 7.19 2.71 -13.77
C LYS A 333 7.15 4.22 -13.79
N GLY A 334 6.42 4.83 -12.85
CA GLY A 334 6.33 6.27 -12.69
C GLY A 334 7.60 6.92 -12.15
N GLN A 335 8.52 6.15 -11.55
CA GLN A 335 9.77 6.65 -10.97
C GLN A 335 9.56 7.82 -10.01
N LYS A 336 8.52 7.71 -9.19
CA LYS A 336 8.02 8.82 -8.36
C LYS A 336 7.46 8.39 -7.01
N LEU A 337 7.37 9.34 -6.08
CA LEU A 337 6.67 9.20 -4.82
C LEU A 337 5.41 10.07 -4.86
N LEU A 338 4.28 9.48 -4.49
CA LEU A 338 2.98 10.15 -4.40
C LEU A 338 2.58 10.28 -2.94
N LEU A 339 2.11 11.46 -2.55
CA LEU A 339 1.66 11.77 -1.20
C LEU A 339 0.15 12.04 -1.21
N TYR A 340 -0.60 11.18 -0.55
CA TYR A 340 -2.06 11.21 -0.48
C TYR A 340 -2.48 11.80 0.88
N HIS A 341 -3.13 12.96 0.85
CA HIS A 341 -3.75 13.51 2.04
C HIS A 341 -5.15 12.95 2.20
N LEU A 342 -5.42 12.32 3.35
CA LEU A 342 -6.67 11.62 3.61
C LEU A 342 -7.45 12.32 4.73
N ASP A 343 -8.77 12.43 4.56
CA ASP A 343 -9.65 12.84 5.65
C ASP A 343 -9.73 11.74 6.75
N PRO A 344 -10.37 11.99 7.90
CA PRO A 344 -10.51 10.99 8.96
C PRO A 344 -11.26 9.72 8.54
N ALA A 345 -12.13 9.79 7.53
CA ALA A 345 -12.84 8.63 6.99
C ALA A 345 -11.99 7.83 6.00
N GLY A 346 -10.81 8.33 5.61
CA GLY A 346 -9.89 7.69 4.67
C GLY A 346 -10.12 8.10 3.22
N LYS A 347 -10.93 9.14 2.95
CA LYS A 347 -11.12 9.67 1.60
C LYS A 347 -9.91 10.50 1.18
N VAL A 348 -9.44 10.31 -0.05
CA VAL A 348 -8.39 11.15 -0.66
C VAL A 348 -8.93 12.57 -0.89
N LEU A 349 -8.26 13.55 -0.29
CA LEU A 349 -8.52 14.98 -0.46
C LEU A 349 -7.70 15.53 -1.63
N ASP A 350 -6.42 15.17 -1.68
CA ASP A 350 -5.51 15.50 -2.76
C ASP A 350 -4.38 14.46 -2.86
N VAL A 351 -3.69 14.49 -4.00
CA VAL A 351 -2.47 13.72 -4.26
C VAL A 351 -1.42 14.71 -4.75
N THR A 352 -0.28 14.75 -4.06
CA THR A 352 0.85 15.62 -4.40
C THR A 352 2.10 14.82 -4.74
N LEU A 353 2.98 15.43 -5.53
CA LEU A 353 4.24 14.85 -5.98
C LEU A 353 5.39 15.71 -5.44
N PRO A 354 6.10 15.26 -4.40
CA PRO A 354 7.29 15.95 -3.92
C PRO A 354 8.36 16.03 -5.01
N PRO A 355 8.84 17.23 -5.39
CA PRO A 355 9.80 17.39 -6.49
C PRO A 355 11.10 16.59 -6.31
N GLU A 356 11.51 16.32 -5.07
CA GLU A 356 12.71 15.55 -4.76
C GLU A 356 12.60 14.08 -5.19
N PHE A 357 11.39 13.60 -5.48
CA PHE A 357 11.13 12.24 -5.93
C PHE A 357 10.58 12.15 -7.35
N ASP A 358 10.36 13.26 -8.06
CA ASP A 358 9.91 13.21 -9.45
C ASP A 358 11.09 12.84 -10.36
N ASP A 359 11.13 11.59 -10.82
CA ASP A 359 12.13 11.02 -11.74
C ASP A 359 13.60 11.25 -11.31
N THR A 360 13.84 11.36 -10.01
CA THR A 360 15.17 11.69 -9.46
C THR A 360 15.98 10.46 -9.07
N PHE A 361 15.29 9.40 -8.60
CA PHE A 361 15.92 8.20 -8.03
C PHE A 361 15.61 6.92 -8.81
N GLY A 362 15.05 7.04 -10.02
CA GLY A 362 14.65 5.90 -10.81
C GLY A 362 13.45 5.15 -10.20
N ARG A 363 13.42 3.83 -10.38
CA ARG A 363 12.28 3.00 -9.99
C ARG A 363 12.25 2.83 -8.47
N LEU A 364 11.18 3.24 -7.80
CA LEU A 364 11.05 3.09 -6.35
C LEU A 364 10.23 1.84 -6.00
N ARG A 365 10.65 1.08 -4.97
CA ARG A 365 10.15 -0.27 -4.67
C ARG A 365 9.49 -0.40 -3.31
N ALA A 366 10.22 -0.11 -2.24
CA ALA A 366 9.71 -0.20 -0.88
C ALA A 366 9.65 1.19 -0.28
N VAL A 367 8.70 1.39 0.63
CA VAL A 367 8.69 2.53 1.53
C VAL A 367 8.21 2.08 2.91
N ARG A 368 8.93 2.46 3.96
CA ARG A 368 8.62 2.11 5.36
C ARG A 368 8.91 3.28 6.28
N SER A 369 8.06 3.48 7.28
CA SER A 369 8.32 4.42 8.37
C SER A 369 9.30 3.78 9.36
N GLY A 370 10.41 4.45 9.62
CA GLY A 370 11.43 4.01 10.57
C GLY A 370 11.09 4.34 12.02
N PRO A 371 11.73 3.65 12.99
CA PRO A 371 11.51 3.92 14.42
C PRO A 371 12.00 5.30 14.86
N ASP A 372 12.83 5.96 14.04
CA ASP A 372 13.30 7.33 14.24
C ASP A 372 12.36 8.39 13.65
N GLY A 373 11.19 7.99 13.13
CA GLY A 373 10.20 8.87 12.52
C GLY A 373 10.57 9.35 11.11
N ALA A 374 11.67 8.86 10.54
CA ALA A 374 12.02 9.08 9.14
C ALA A 374 11.31 8.07 8.22
N LEU A 375 11.29 8.37 6.92
CA LEU A 375 10.81 7.44 5.91
C LEU A 375 12.02 6.80 5.21
N TYR A 376 11.96 5.50 4.94
CA TYR A 376 13.01 4.77 4.25
C TYR A 376 12.47 4.22 2.93
N VAL A 377 13.19 4.43 1.84
CA VAL A 377 12.77 4.07 0.48
C VAL A 377 13.84 3.23 -0.21
N THR A 378 13.47 2.16 -0.91
CA THR A 378 14.41 1.42 -1.78
C THR A 378 14.20 1.73 -3.25
N THR A 379 15.29 1.77 -4.02
CA THR A 379 15.23 1.78 -5.50
C THR A 379 15.23 0.34 -6.05
N SER A 380 14.89 0.18 -7.33
CA SER A 380 14.81 -1.11 -8.02
C SER A 380 15.13 -1.00 -9.52
N ASP A 381 16.32 -0.48 -9.82
CA ASP A 381 16.88 -0.26 -11.15
C ASP A 381 17.80 -1.40 -11.61
N GLY A 382 18.09 -2.37 -10.74
CA GLY A 382 18.72 -3.63 -11.13
C GLY A 382 19.89 -4.02 -10.22
N THR A 383 20.91 -3.17 -10.20
CA THR A 383 22.13 -3.29 -9.41
C THR A 383 22.54 -1.92 -8.88
N ASP A 384 23.27 -1.87 -7.77
CA ASP A 384 23.59 -0.63 -7.05
C ASP A 384 22.33 0.14 -6.60
N ASP A 385 21.27 -0.62 -6.31
CA ASP A 385 20.06 -0.08 -5.72
C ASP A 385 20.34 0.52 -4.34
N LYS A 386 19.62 1.59 -4.02
CA LYS A 386 19.85 2.41 -2.84
C LYS A 386 18.81 2.16 -1.79
N LEU A 387 19.24 2.26 -0.54
CA LEU A 387 18.37 2.57 0.59
C LEU A 387 18.49 4.06 0.88
N LEU A 388 17.39 4.78 0.73
CA LEU A 388 17.27 6.20 0.98
C LEU A 388 16.61 6.44 2.33
N LYS A 389 17.03 7.48 3.04
CA LYS A 389 16.37 8.02 4.22
C LYS A 389 15.81 9.39 3.86
N VAL A 390 14.56 9.62 4.24
CA VAL A 390 13.83 10.86 3.98
C VAL A 390 13.41 11.47 5.29
N THR A 391 13.70 12.76 5.45
CA THR A 391 13.24 13.56 6.59
C THR A 391 12.59 14.86 6.08
N PRO A 392 11.80 15.54 6.90
CA PRO A 392 11.46 16.94 6.66
C PRO A 392 12.74 17.78 6.49
N ALA A 393 12.71 18.77 5.59
CA ALA A 393 13.82 19.69 5.34
C ALA A 393 13.93 20.83 6.37
#